data_AF-A0A316ANM3-F1
#
_entry.id   AF-A0A316ANM3-F1
#
_cell.length_a   1.000
_cell.length_b   1.000
_cell.length_c   1.000
_cell.angle_alpha   90.00
_cell.angle_beta   90.00
_cell.angle_gamma   90.00
#
_symmetry.space_group_name_H-M   'P 1'
#
loop_
_entity.id
_entity.type
_entity.pdbx_description
1 polymer ?
#
loop_
_entity_poly.entity_id
_entity_poly.type
_entity_poly.pdbx_seq_one_letter_code
_entity_poly.pdbx_strand_id
1 'polypeptide(L)'
;MHKTISKNSGALDLDYETMRLDALALLQKLSGNLWTDFNTHDPGVTLLEGIVFALSELGYKTGFDIEDYLTDKTGKIDLSREALYTKEQVMECFPVTAEDYSNFFTIHLKNAIRVEFLNCIDGKYQVVIEAREHHRQDLLHTFNELWNEWRLLGENVSSVNFLRHDERAESENEIVTSANSLASPIAGTRRELLDFSPIAEQFPAVYRKGEGAVALQKFLNPVEYLIEKFLKAMDDFSDLFSVDSLKTTRKKYNRILDQMLAMYGVEFPEELFLKIHERQGALAFVELLRAKVKYVRFLPALHMRRCGKYFKKRLEMMLGITVHIVDGIFLENCFGKVYVALGNAESYSEETRQSIEDFIREEVPAHLIPVFIWFPETLPSQASAFRLLQNEHH
;
A
#
# COMPACT_ATOMS: atom_id res chain seq x y z
N MET A 1 -16.44 15.97 10.18
CA MET A 1 -16.65 15.35 11.51
C MET A 1 -15.51 14.38 11.74
N HIS A 2 -14.41 14.83 12.35
CA HIS A 2 -13.28 13.96 12.69
C HIS A 2 -13.73 13.02 13.80
N LYS A 3 -14.06 11.78 13.43
CA LYS A 3 -14.31 10.72 14.40
C LYS A 3 -12.93 10.23 14.85
N THR A 4 -12.32 10.95 15.77
CA THR A 4 -11.16 10.43 16.51
C THR A 4 -11.67 9.18 17.21
N ILE A 5 -11.19 8.00 16.80
CA ILE A 5 -11.40 6.78 17.54
C ILE A 5 -10.80 7.07 18.92
N SER A 6 -11.64 7.12 19.96
CA SER A 6 -11.14 7.27 21.32
C SER A 6 -10.14 6.15 21.53
N LYS A 7 -8.91 6.48 21.97
CA LYS A 7 -8.01 5.48 22.53
C LYS A 7 -8.86 4.67 23.50
N ASN A 8 -8.93 3.36 23.27
CA ASN A 8 -9.62 2.46 24.17
C ASN A 8 -8.81 2.51 25.47
N SER A 9 -9.13 3.47 26.34
CA SER A 9 -8.49 3.69 27.64
C SER A 9 -9.06 2.72 28.68
N GLY A 10 -9.49 1.53 28.25
CA GLY A 10 -9.35 0.36 29.09
C GLY A 10 -7.86 0.08 29.08
N ALA A 11 -7.14 0.65 30.05
CA ALA A 11 -5.80 0.19 30.35
C ALA A 11 -5.89 -1.34 30.37
N LEU A 12 -5.14 -2.00 29.49
CA LEU A 12 -4.93 -3.42 29.64
C LEU A 12 -4.54 -3.62 31.12
N ASP A 13 -5.24 -4.51 31.83
CA ASP A 13 -5.00 -4.86 33.24
C ASP A 13 -3.63 -5.55 33.38
N LEU A 14 -2.57 -4.84 32.98
CA LEU A 14 -1.17 -5.23 32.97
C LEU A 14 -0.39 -4.51 34.08
N ASP A 15 -1.11 -3.87 35.00
CA ASP A 15 -0.50 -3.40 36.23
C ASP A 15 -0.08 -4.60 37.09
N TYR A 16 0.98 -4.40 37.85
CA TYR A 16 1.63 -5.45 38.62
C TYR A 16 0.66 -6.16 39.59
N GLU A 17 -0.17 -5.42 40.32
CA GLU A 17 -1.00 -6.00 41.37
C GLU A 17 -2.11 -6.88 40.78
N THR A 18 -2.76 -6.40 39.72
CA THR A 18 -3.79 -7.18 39.03
C THR A 18 -3.20 -8.46 38.43
N MET A 19 -2.08 -8.35 37.70
CA MET A 19 -1.41 -9.52 37.11
C MET A 19 -0.91 -10.51 38.18
N ARG A 20 -0.47 -10.01 39.34
CA ARG A 20 0.00 -10.85 40.46
C ARG A 20 -1.15 -11.64 41.05
N LEU A 21 -2.28 -11.01 41.31
CA LEU A 21 -3.48 -11.68 41.84
C LEU A 21 -4.00 -12.74 40.87
N ASP A 22 -4.05 -12.42 39.57
CA ASP A 22 -4.47 -13.36 38.53
C ASP A 22 -3.53 -14.56 38.41
N ALA A 23 -2.21 -14.30 38.45
CA ALA A 23 -1.20 -15.36 38.41
C ALA A 23 -1.27 -16.28 39.63
N LEU A 24 -1.51 -15.73 40.83
CA LEU A 24 -1.71 -16.51 42.05
C LEU A 24 -2.97 -17.37 41.98
N ALA A 25 -4.09 -16.78 41.54
CA ALA A 25 -5.34 -17.52 41.37
C ALA A 25 -5.20 -18.65 40.34
N LEU A 26 -4.47 -18.39 39.24
CA LEU A 26 -4.18 -19.39 38.22
C LEU A 26 -3.32 -20.54 38.79
N LEU A 27 -2.27 -20.23 39.55
CA LEU A 27 -1.43 -21.26 40.18
C LEU A 27 -2.21 -22.08 41.21
N GLN A 28 -2.98 -21.46 42.10
CA GLN A 28 -3.83 -22.19 43.05
C GLN A 28 -4.77 -23.17 42.36
N LYS A 29 -5.34 -22.79 41.21
CA LYS A 29 -6.20 -23.66 40.41
C LYS A 29 -5.44 -24.83 39.78
N LEU A 30 -4.20 -24.60 39.31
CA LEU A 30 -3.41 -25.61 38.59
C LEU A 30 -2.65 -26.56 39.52
N SER A 31 -2.14 -26.06 40.64
CA SER A 31 -1.22 -26.78 41.53
C SER A 31 -1.66 -26.84 42.99
N GLY A 32 -2.83 -26.30 43.36
CA GLY A 32 -3.30 -26.22 44.76
C GLY A 32 -3.42 -27.55 45.50
N ASN A 33 -3.45 -28.68 44.79
CA ASN A 33 -3.43 -30.02 45.40
C ASN A 33 -2.02 -30.50 45.78
N LEU A 34 -0.97 -29.86 45.25
CA LEU A 34 0.45 -30.21 45.46
C LEU A 34 1.21 -29.11 46.19
N TRP A 35 1.05 -27.86 45.76
CA TRP A 35 1.63 -26.68 46.37
C TRP A 35 0.50 -25.89 47.02
N THR A 36 0.46 -25.90 48.35
CA THR A 36 -0.65 -25.34 49.16
C THR A 36 -0.28 -24.04 49.88
N ASP A 37 1.01 -23.74 50.00
CA ASP A 37 1.51 -22.54 50.67
C ASP A 37 1.81 -21.44 49.64
N PHE A 38 0.94 -20.43 49.59
CA PHE A 38 1.07 -19.27 48.69
C PHE A 38 1.37 -17.97 49.46
N ASN A 39 2.10 -18.07 50.56
CA ASN A 39 2.48 -16.91 51.36
C ASN A 39 3.78 -16.25 50.88
N THR A 40 4.03 -15.01 51.31
CA THR A 40 5.15 -14.18 50.86
C THR A 40 6.55 -14.73 51.21
N HIS A 41 6.64 -15.70 52.11
CA HIS A 41 7.91 -16.33 52.49
C HIS A 41 8.28 -17.51 51.58
N ASP A 42 7.34 -17.97 50.75
CA ASP A 42 7.58 -19.07 49.81
C ASP A 42 8.44 -18.56 48.62
N PRO A 43 9.57 -19.21 48.32
CA PRO A 43 10.46 -18.79 47.23
C PRO A 43 9.84 -18.95 45.83
N GLY A 44 8.87 -19.86 45.66
CA GLY A 44 8.08 -20.00 44.44
C GLY A 44 7.13 -18.82 44.24
N VAL A 45 6.57 -18.26 45.32
CA VAL A 45 5.79 -17.01 45.24
C VAL A 45 6.70 -15.84 44.87
N THR A 46 7.89 -15.75 45.47
CA THR A 46 8.89 -14.73 45.08
C THR A 46 9.27 -14.82 43.60
N LEU A 47 9.38 -16.04 43.07
CA LEU A 47 9.65 -16.29 41.66
C LEU A 47 8.51 -15.86 40.75
N LEU A 48 7.27 -16.16 41.13
CA LEU A 48 6.08 -15.67 40.43
C LEU A 48 6.07 -14.14 40.38
N GLU A 49 6.31 -13.49 41.51
CA GLU A 49 6.32 -12.03 41.63
C GLU A 49 7.38 -11.40 40.73
N GLY A 50 8.58 -11.98 40.65
CA GLY A 50 9.63 -11.51 39.73
C GLY A 50 9.24 -11.64 38.25
N ILE A 51 8.60 -12.74 37.87
CA ILE A 51 8.08 -12.92 36.50
C ILE A 51 6.97 -11.92 36.19
N VAL A 52 6.02 -11.74 37.11
CA VAL A 52 4.91 -10.80 36.96
C VAL A 52 5.43 -9.36 36.86
N PHE A 53 6.43 -8.99 37.66
CA PHE A 53 7.06 -7.68 37.56
C PHE A 53 7.66 -7.44 36.17
N ALA A 54 8.43 -8.39 35.64
CA ALA A 54 8.97 -8.30 34.29
C ALA A 54 7.88 -8.22 33.21
N LEU A 55 6.76 -8.93 33.38
CA LEU A 55 5.62 -8.82 32.47
C LEU A 55 4.91 -7.45 32.56
N SER A 56 4.83 -6.86 33.76
CA SER A 56 4.27 -5.51 33.92
C SER A 56 5.12 -4.44 33.24
N GLU A 57 6.45 -4.61 33.23
CA GLU A 57 7.36 -3.76 32.46
C GLU A 57 7.10 -3.90 30.95
N LEU A 58 6.87 -5.13 30.46
CA LEU A 58 6.46 -5.33 29.07
C LEU A 58 5.13 -4.63 28.77
N GLY A 59 4.16 -4.71 29.67
CA GLY A 59 2.88 -4.02 29.55
C GLY A 59 3.01 -2.49 29.49
N TYR A 60 3.93 -1.93 30.28
CA TYR A 60 4.30 -0.52 30.18
C TYR A 60 4.91 -0.21 28.80
N LYS A 61 5.88 -1.02 28.34
CA LYS A 61 6.57 -0.82 27.07
C LYS A 61 5.71 -1.07 25.83
N THR A 62 4.60 -1.79 25.93
CA THR A 62 3.60 -1.95 24.85
C THR A 62 2.55 -0.84 24.81
N GLY A 63 2.52 0.01 25.83
CA GLY A 63 1.57 1.12 25.97
C GLY A 63 2.05 2.44 25.33
N PHE A 64 3.18 2.47 24.64
CA PHE A 64 3.65 3.67 23.95
C PHE A 64 2.79 4.00 22.73
N ASP A 65 2.92 5.22 22.24
CA ASP A 65 2.22 5.67 21.05
C ASP A 65 2.73 4.94 19.79
N ILE A 66 1.87 4.75 18.80
CA ILE A 66 2.24 3.99 17.59
C ILE A 66 3.38 4.67 16.82
N GLU A 67 3.40 6.00 16.84
CA GLU A 67 4.43 6.85 16.26
C GLU A 67 5.81 6.54 16.87
N ASP A 68 5.87 6.20 18.15
CA ASP A 68 7.12 5.86 18.83
C ASP A 68 7.70 4.52 18.34
N TYR A 69 6.84 3.54 18.02
CA TYR A 69 7.26 2.26 17.45
C TYR A 69 7.62 2.35 15.97
N LEU A 70 6.98 3.27 15.23
CA LEU A 70 7.30 3.55 13.83
C LEU A 70 8.58 4.40 13.68
N THR A 71 9.03 5.05 14.74
CA THR A 71 10.25 5.86 14.74
C THR A 71 11.47 4.96 14.68
N ASP A 72 12.22 5.04 13.58
CA ASP A 72 13.39 4.21 13.33
C ASP A 72 14.63 4.62 14.17
N LYS A 73 15.74 3.93 13.94
CA LYS A 73 17.02 4.18 14.64
C LYS A 73 17.63 5.56 14.35
N THR A 74 17.16 6.25 13.31
CA THR A 74 17.57 7.62 12.98
C THR A 74 16.67 8.67 13.65
N GLY A 75 15.63 8.23 14.36
CA GLY A 75 14.67 9.12 15.01
C GLY A 75 13.62 9.67 14.04
N LYS A 76 13.37 8.98 12.92
CA LYS A 76 12.38 9.41 11.91
C LYS A 76 11.39 8.30 11.59
N ILE A 77 10.21 8.72 11.15
CA ILE A 77 9.19 7.82 10.59
C ILE A 77 9.30 7.92 9.06
N ASP A 78 9.43 6.79 8.38
CA ASP A 78 9.52 6.73 6.91
C ASP A 78 8.25 6.12 6.32
N LEU A 79 7.21 6.95 6.27
CA LEU A 79 5.87 6.58 5.79
C LEU A 79 5.89 5.80 4.45
N SER A 80 6.85 6.10 3.58
CA SER A 80 6.99 5.41 2.29
C SER A 80 7.35 3.94 2.42
N ARG A 81 8.18 3.60 3.41
CA ARG A 81 8.57 2.23 3.73
C ARG A 81 7.41 1.48 4.36
N GLU A 82 6.62 2.13 5.19
CA GLU A 82 5.46 1.50 5.85
C GLU A 82 4.17 1.52 5.02
N ALA A 83 4.25 1.92 3.75
CA ALA A 83 3.10 2.01 2.84
C ALA A 83 1.98 2.93 3.38
N LEU A 84 2.36 3.96 4.14
CA LEU A 84 1.46 4.99 4.65
C LEU A 84 1.51 6.19 3.70
N TYR A 85 0.43 6.45 2.99
CA TYR A 85 0.38 7.58 2.05
C TYR A 85 -0.18 8.83 2.72
N THR A 86 0.48 9.94 2.44
CA THR A 86 0.01 11.27 2.85
C THR A 86 -1.28 11.64 2.14
N LYS A 87 -2.01 12.59 2.71
CA LYS A 87 -3.21 13.15 2.11
C LYS A 87 -2.93 13.64 0.69
N GLU A 88 -1.82 14.34 0.49
CA GLU A 88 -1.41 14.93 -0.78
C GLU A 88 -1.17 13.86 -1.86
N GLN A 89 -0.64 12.69 -1.46
CA GLN A 89 -0.40 11.57 -2.39
C GLN A 89 -1.70 10.89 -2.87
N VAL A 90 -2.81 11.04 -2.15
CA VAL A 90 -4.06 10.29 -2.40
C VAL A 90 -5.24 11.20 -2.74
N MET A 91 -5.18 12.50 -2.42
CA MET A 91 -6.30 13.43 -2.58
C MET A 91 -6.42 14.11 -3.94
N GLU A 92 -5.41 14.05 -4.80
CA GLU A 92 -5.55 14.60 -6.14
C GLU A 92 -6.76 13.91 -6.83
N CYS A 93 -7.77 14.68 -7.21
CA CYS A 93 -8.97 14.14 -7.85
C CYS A 93 -8.64 13.81 -9.31
N PHE A 94 -8.80 12.54 -9.68
CA PHE A 94 -8.70 12.14 -11.09
C PHE A 94 -9.93 12.68 -11.84
N PRO A 95 -9.74 13.40 -12.96
CA PRO A 95 -10.88 13.95 -13.69
C PRO A 95 -11.71 12.82 -14.30
N VAL A 96 -13.01 12.80 -14.03
CA VAL A 96 -13.94 11.77 -14.51
C VAL A 96 -15.14 12.34 -15.26
N THR A 97 -15.40 13.63 -15.13
CA THR A 97 -16.44 14.35 -15.88
C THR A 97 -15.82 15.38 -16.83
N ALA A 98 -16.61 15.85 -17.80
CA ALA A 98 -16.20 16.96 -18.67
C ALA A 98 -15.84 18.23 -17.88
N GLU A 99 -16.55 18.50 -16.79
CA GLU A 99 -16.25 19.64 -15.90
C GLU A 99 -14.92 19.43 -15.17
N ASP A 100 -14.67 18.22 -14.65
CA ASP A 100 -13.38 17.91 -14.03
C ASP A 100 -12.23 18.05 -15.03
N TYR A 101 -12.40 17.57 -16.26
CA TYR A 101 -11.42 17.74 -17.32
C TYR A 101 -11.17 19.21 -17.64
N SER A 102 -12.24 20.01 -17.75
CA SER A 102 -12.12 21.45 -18.01
C SER A 102 -11.33 22.16 -16.90
N ASN A 103 -11.65 21.88 -15.63
CA ASN A 103 -10.97 22.44 -14.46
C ASN A 103 -9.51 21.98 -14.38
N PHE A 104 -9.27 20.67 -14.53
CA PHE A 104 -7.93 20.09 -14.49
C PHE A 104 -7.03 20.65 -15.61
N PHE A 105 -7.49 20.62 -16.86
CA PHE A 105 -6.69 21.11 -17.98
C PHE A 105 -6.49 22.62 -17.92
N THR A 106 -7.44 23.40 -17.41
CA THR A 106 -7.24 24.85 -17.22
C THR A 106 -6.10 25.14 -16.22
N ILE A 107 -5.95 24.32 -15.18
CA ILE A 107 -4.88 24.48 -14.18
C ILE A 107 -3.52 23.94 -14.69
N HIS A 108 -3.54 22.81 -15.39
CA HIS A 108 -2.31 22.05 -15.70
C HIS A 108 -1.77 22.24 -17.13
N LEU A 109 -2.59 22.70 -18.09
CA LEU A 109 -2.13 22.99 -19.44
C LEU A 109 -1.47 24.38 -19.49
N LYS A 110 -0.14 24.38 -19.51
CA LYS A 110 0.65 25.62 -19.58
C LYS A 110 0.23 26.48 -20.78
N ASN A 111 0.13 27.79 -20.58
CA ASN A 111 -0.22 28.80 -21.58
C ASN A 111 -1.68 28.77 -22.08
N ALA A 112 -2.52 27.85 -21.59
CA ALA A 112 -3.96 27.98 -21.72
C ALA A 112 -4.50 28.93 -20.65
N ILE A 113 -5.45 29.78 -21.03
CA ILE A 113 -6.21 30.63 -20.11
C ILE A 113 -7.42 29.85 -19.60
N ARG A 114 -8.09 29.14 -20.50
CA ARG A 114 -9.27 28.34 -20.22
C ARG A 114 -9.32 27.15 -21.17
N VAL A 115 -9.72 26.01 -20.64
CA VAL A 115 -9.99 24.80 -21.41
C VAL A 115 -11.40 24.33 -21.08
N GLU A 116 -12.20 24.09 -22.12
CA GLU A 116 -13.56 23.61 -21.99
C GLU A 116 -13.73 22.30 -22.76
N PHE A 117 -14.21 21.27 -22.05
CA PHE A 117 -14.60 20.00 -22.61
C PHE A 117 -16.11 19.98 -22.78
N LEU A 118 -16.57 19.84 -24.02
CA LEU A 118 -17.97 19.73 -24.38
C LEU A 118 -18.25 18.27 -24.72
N ASN A 119 -19.17 17.64 -24.01
CA ASN A 119 -19.56 16.27 -24.29
C ASN A 119 -20.40 16.22 -25.57
N CYS A 120 -19.91 15.57 -26.62
CA CYS A 120 -20.64 15.45 -27.88
C CYS A 120 -21.58 14.25 -27.86
N ILE A 121 -21.05 13.12 -27.40
CA ILE A 121 -21.68 11.80 -27.21
C ILE A 121 -20.91 11.15 -26.07
N ASP A 122 -21.52 10.30 -25.26
CA ASP A 122 -20.87 9.58 -24.14
C ASP A 122 -19.44 9.13 -24.49
N GLY A 123 -18.46 9.63 -23.74
CA GLY A 123 -17.03 9.31 -23.91
C GLY A 123 -16.30 10.00 -25.07
N LYS A 124 -16.97 10.86 -25.85
CA LYS A 124 -16.37 11.63 -26.96
C LYS A 124 -16.52 13.14 -26.74
N TYR A 125 -15.40 13.82 -26.55
CA TYR A 125 -15.37 15.24 -26.23
C TYR A 125 -14.98 16.10 -27.43
N GLN A 126 -15.51 17.32 -27.49
CA GLN A 126 -14.95 18.42 -28.26
C GLN A 126 -14.27 19.37 -27.28
N VAL A 127 -13.03 19.72 -27.56
CA VAL A 127 -12.23 20.56 -26.67
C VAL A 127 -12.04 21.93 -27.28
N VAL A 128 -12.23 22.96 -26.46
CA VAL A 128 -11.98 24.35 -26.80
C VAL A 128 -10.89 24.88 -25.89
N ILE A 129 -9.78 25.35 -26.46
CA ILE A 129 -8.64 25.89 -25.74
C ILE A 129 -8.53 27.38 -26.06
N GLU A 130 -8.62 28.21 -25.02
CA GLU A 130 -8.42 29.65 -25.10
C GLU A 130 -7.00 30.01 -24.68
N ALA A 131 -6.26 30.76 -25.51
CA ALA A 131 -4.86 31.13 -25.25
C ALA A 131 -4.51 32.54 -25.77
N ARG A 132 -3.47 33.16 -25.17
CA ARG A 132 -2.98 34.51 -25.54
C ARG A 132 -2.13 34.52 -26.81
N GLU A 133 -1.31 33.50 -27.03
CA GLU A 133 -0.36 33.41 -28.14
C GLU A 133 -0.59 32.19 -29.05
N HIS A 134 -0.20 32.31 -30.32
CA HIS A 134 -0.39 31.29 -31.37
C HIS A 134 0.68 30.16 -31.32
N HIS A 135 0.89 29.52 -30.17
CA HIS A 135 1.71 28.31 -30.07
C HIS A 135 0.89 27.04 -30.28
N ARG A 136 0.12 26.99 -31.38
CA ARG A 136 -0.89 25.94 -31.61
C ARG A 136 -0.30 24.53 -31.61
N GLN A 137 0.89 24.36 -32.19
CA GLN A 137 1.56 23.05 -32.25
C GLN A 137 2.07 22.60 -30.88
N ASP A 138 2.71 23.50 -30.13
CA ASP A 138 3.24 23.20 -28.80
C ASP A 138 2.10 22.91 -27.80
N LEU A 139 1.05 23.73 -27.82
CA LEU A 139 -0.15 23.51 -27.00
C LEU A 139 -0.84 22.19 -27.33
N LEU A 140 -0.99 21.85 -28.61
CA LEU A 140 -1.58 20.58 -29.02
C LEU A 140 -0.71 19.40 -28.58
N HIS A 141 0.62 19.53 -28.65
CA HIS A 141 1.54 18.50 -28.17
C HIS A 141 1.38 18.27 -26.66
N THR A 142 1.49 19.33 -25.85
CA THR A 142 1.33 19.23 -24.38
C THR A 142 -0.07 18.77 -23.99
N PHE A 143 -1.12 19.20 -24.71
CA PHE A 143 -2.48 18.71 -24.52
C PHE A 143 -2.56 17.19 -24.74
N ASN A 144 -1.99 16.69 -25.83
CA ASN A 144 -2.00 15.25 -26.13
C ASN A 144 -1.21 14.44 -25.11
N GLU A 145 -0.10 14.96 -24.60
CA GLU A 145 0.66 14.29 -23.53
C GLU A 145 -0.17 14.18 -22.24
N LEU A 146 -0.81 15.27 -21.82
CA LEU A 146 -1.69 15.29 -20.64
C LEU A 146 -2.92 14.40 -20.85
N TRP A 147 -3.55 14.47 -22.02
CA TRP A 147 -4.72 13.65 -22.37
C TRP A 147 -4.40 12.16 -22.31
N ASN A 148 -3.26 11.73 -22.87
CA ASN A 148 -2.83 10.34 -22.81
C ASN A 148 -2.48 9.86 -21.39
N GLU A 149 -2.20 10.77 -20.47
CA GLU A 149 -1.85 10.45 -19.09
C GLU A 149 -3.08 10.43 -18.15
N TRP A 150 -4.10 11.23 -18.43
CA TRP A 150 -5.20 11.53 -17.50
C TRP A 150 -6.62 11.22 -18.00
N ARG A 151 -6.80 10.77 -19.25
CA ARG A 151 -8.13 10.37 -19.75
C ARG A 151 -8.65 9.08 -19.10
N LEU A 152 -9.95 8.79 -19.13
CA LEU A 152 -10.44 7.44 -18.78
C LEU A 152 -10.24 6.46 -19.94
N LEU A 153 -10.32 5.15 -19.63
CA LEU A 153 -10.34 4.11 -20.67
C LEU A 153 -11.57 4.28 -21.56
N GLY A 154 -11.36 4.20 -22.87
CA GLY A 154 -12.43 4.34 -23.87
C GLY A 154 -12.80 5.77 -24.23
N GLU A 155 -12.33 6.79 -23.50
CA GLU A 155 -12.62 8.17 -23.83
C GLU A 155 -11.71 8.71 -24.95
N ASN A 156 -12.28 9.59 -25.78
CA ASN A 156 -11.59 10.18 -26.91
C ASN A 156 -11.98 11.65 -27.14
N VAL A 157 -11.11 12.38 -27.82
CA VAL A 157 -11.35 13.76 -28.27
C VAL A 157 -11.61 13.75 -29.77
N SER A 158 -12.76 14.28 -30.16
CA SER A 158 -13.19 14.42 -31.56
C SER A 158 -12.42 15.51 -32.30
N SER A 159 -12.23 16.65 -31.64
CA SER A 159 -11.60 17.84 -32.20
C SER A 159 -11.09 18.75 -31.09
N VAL A 160 -10.01 19.47 -31.39
CA VAL A 160 -9.43 20.49 -30.52
C VAL A 160 -9.45 21.82 -31.28
N ASN A 161 -10.26 22.75 -30.79
CA ASN A 161 -10.45 24.07 -31.37
C ASN A 161 -9.74 25.11 -30.52
N PHE A 162 -9.15 26.11 -31.17
CA PHE A 162 -8.38 27.15 -30.50
C PHE A 162 -9.11 28.48 -30.65
N LEU A 163 -9.36 29.14 -29.52
CA LEU A 163 -9.91 30.49 -29.47
C LEU A 163 -8.81 31.47 -29.05
N ARG A 164 -8.78 32.62 -29.72
CA ARG A 164 -7.94 33.73 -29.32
C ARG A 164 -8.64 34.48 -28.20
N HIS A 165 -7.91 34.71 -27.11
CA HIS A 165 -8.39 35.57 -26.04
C HIS A 165 -8.28 37.05 -26.45
N ASP A 166 -9.40 37.77 -26.42
CA ASP A 166 -9.44 39.22 -26.63
C ASP A 166 -9.62 39.91 -25.25
N GLU A 167 -8.67 40.79 -24.88
CA GLU A 167 -8.50 41.42 -23.55
C GLU A 167 -9.66 42.36 -23.09
N ARG A 168 -10.88 42.27 -23.64
CA ARG A 168 -11.99 43.19 -23.33
C ARG A 168 -12.98 42.69 -22.27
N ALA A 169 -12.75 41.55 -21.66
CA ALA A 169 -13.63 41.00 -20.63
C ALA A 169 -12.82 40.48 -19.42
N GLU A 170 -12.07 41.36 -18.75
CA GLU A 170 -11.57 41.07 -17.41
C GLU A 170 -12.54 41.66 -16.38
N SER A 171 -13.40 40.82 -15.83
CA SER A 171 -13.90 41.00 -14.46
C SER A 171 -13.06 40.10 -13.56
N GLU A 172 -12.46 40.71 -12.55
CA GLU A 172 -11.58 40.12 -11.53
C GLU A 172 -12.10 38.76 -11.05
N ASN A 173 -11.37 37.69 -11.37
CA ASN A 173 -11.45 36.45 -10.60
C ASN A 173 -10.16 36.34 -9.79
N GLU A 174 -10.31 36.55 -8.48
CA GLU A 174 -9.28 36.28 -7.48
C GLU A 174 -8.78 34.85 -7.65
N ILE A 175 -7.48 34.71 -7.91
CA ILE A 175 -6.78 33.44 -7.80
C ILE A 175 -6.79 33.09 -6.31
N VAL A 176 -7.75 32.25 -5.91
CA VAL A 176 -7.72 31.57 -4.62
C VAL A 176 -6.51 30.65 -4.64
N THR A 177 -5.39 31.18 -4.17
CA THR A 177 -4.24 30.38 -3.80
C THR A 177 -4.67 29.57 -2.59
N SER A 178 -5.05 28.32 -2.83
CA SER A 178 -5.23 27.35 -1.76
C SER A 178 -3.91 27.27 -1.02
N ALA A 179 -3.91 27.77 0.21
CA ALA A 179 -2.82 27.56 1.13
C ALA A 179 -2.64 26.05 1.26
N ASN A 180 -1.56 25.51 0.68
CA ASN A 180 -1.07 24.19 1.04
C ASN A 180 -0.76 24.26 2.52
N SER A 181 -1.71 23.82 3.35
CA SER A 181 -1.46 23.57 4.76
C SER A 181 -0.42 22.46 4.78
N LEU A 182 0.85 22.83 4.95
CA LEU A 182 1.92 21.89 5.25
C LEU A 182 1.47 21.13 6.50
N ALA A 183 0.98 19.92 6.30
CA ALA A 183 0.66 19.02 7.40
C ALA A 183 1.92 18.92 8.26
N SER A 184 1.77 19.16 9.56
CA SER A 184 2.88 18.99 10.49
C SER A 184 3.41 17.56 10.34
N PRO A 185 4.73 17.36 10.24
CA PRO A 185 5.29 16.02 10.09
C PRO A 185 4.85 15.17 11.29
N ILE A 186 4.36 13.96 11.01
CA ILE A 186 4.09 12.96 12.05
C ILE A 186 5.43 12.68 12.72
N ALA A 187 5.51 12.91 14.03
CA ALA A 187 6.72 12.77 14.81
C ALA A 187 6.47 11.82 15.97
N GLY A 188 7.36 10.84 16.13
CA GLY A 188 7.43 9.98 17.30
C GLY A 188 8.75 10.17 18.04
N THR A 189 8.82 9.61 19.23
CA THR A 189 10.02 9.57 20.06
C THR A 189 10.62 8.18 20.01
N ARG A 190 11.89 8.08 19.65
CA ARG A 190 12.60 6.80 19.70
C ARG A 190 12.69 6.31 21.15
N ARG A 191 12.13 5.13 21.42
CA ARG A 191 12.14 4.47 22.74
C ARG A 191 13.27 3.47 22.87
N GLU A 192 13.91 3.42 24.03
CA GLU A 192 14.89 2.37 24.36
C GLU A 192 14.15 1.13 24.88
N LEU A 193 13.84 0.21 23.97
CA LEU A 193 13.03 -0.98 24.30
C LEU A 193 13.87 -2.14 24.83
N LEU A 194 15.14 -2.24 24.39
CA LEU A 194 16.02 -3.37 24.67
C LEU A 194 16.64 -3.35 26.07
N ASP A 195 16.50 -2.25 26.82
CA ASP A 195 16.89 -2.22 28.23
C ASP A 195 15.98 -3.15 29.03
N PHE A 196 16.52 -4.28 29.49
CA PHE A 196 15.79 -5.29 30.27
C PHE A 196 16.67 -5.71 31.44
N SER A 197 16.16 -5.54 32.65
CA SER A 197 16.83 -6.02 33.86
C SER A 197 16.51 -7.50 34.06
N PRO A 198 17.49 -8.42 34.01
CA PRO A 198 17.24 -9.85 34.19
C PRO A 198 16.52 -10.12 35.51
N ILE A 199 15.52 -11.00 35.48
CA ILE A 199 14.68 -11.35 36.64
C ILE A 199 15.57 -11.88 37.75
N ALA A 200 16.55 -12.74 37.40
CA ALA A 200 17.47 -13.34 38.36
C ALA A 200 18.27 -12.29 39.17
N GLU A 201 18.57 -11.13 38.57
CA GLU A 201 19.33 -10.05 39.24
C GLU A 201 18.48 -9.26 40.24
N GLN A 202 17.16 -9.26 40.06
CA GLN A 202 16.20 -8.58 40.92
C GLN A 202 15.95 -9.35 42.23
N PHE A 203 16.34 -10.62 42.30
CA PHE A 203 16.20 -11.40 43.53
C PHE A 203 17.09 -10.89 44.67
N PRO A 204 16.67 -11.09 45.94
CA PRO A 204 17.52 -10.84 47.10
C PRO A 204 18.88 -11.53 46.96
N ALA A 205 19.94 -10.87 47.46
CA ALA A 205 21.33 -11.32 47.28
C ALA A 205 21.61 -12.75 47.77
N VAL A 206 20.78 -13.28 48.67
CA VAL A 206 20.87 -14.66 49.18
C VAL A 206 20.64 -15.70 48.07
N TYR A 207 19.75 -15.43 47.11
CA TYR A 207 19.47 -16.33 45.98
C TYR A 207 20.51 -16.24 44.85
N ARG A 208 21.35 -15.19 44.86
CA ARG A 208 22.32 -14.89 43.80
C ARG A 208 23.73 -15.41 44.08
N LYS A 209 23.91 -16.24 45.11
CA LYS A 209 25.22 -16.79 45.52
C LYS A 209 25.23 -18.31 45.52
N GLY A 210 26.39 -18.90 45.21
CA GLY A 210 26.61 -20.35 45.25
C GLY A 210 25.97 -21.13 44.10
N GLU A 211 25.91 -22.46 44.24
CA GLU A 211 25.39 -23.36 43.20
C GLU A 211 23.90 -23.16 42.90
N GLY A 212 23.11 -22.76 43.90
CA GLY A 212 21.69 -22.45 43.75
C GLY A 212 21.40 -21.29 42.80
N ALA A 213 22.30 -20.29 42.73
CA ALA A 213 22.17 -19.17 41.80
C ALA A 213 22.25 -19.63 40.33
N VAL A 214 23.12 -20.60 40.04
CA VAL A 214 23.25 -21.17 38.69
C VAL A 214 21.98 -21.94 38.30
N ALA A 215 21.38 -22.66 39.25
CA ALA A 215 20.13 -23.37 39.02
C ALA A 215 18.95 -22.40 38.77
N LEU A 216 18.85 -21.33 39.58
CA LEU A 216 17.84 -20.29 39.39
C LEU A 216 17.98 -19.60 38.03
N GLN A 217 19.19 -19.22 37.63
CA GLN A 217 19.45 -18.63 36.32
C GLN A 217 19.03 -19.58 35.20
N LYS A 218 19.41 -20.86 35.27
CA LYS A 218 19.00 -21.86 34.27
C LYS A 218 17.48 -22.02 34.19
N PHE A 219 16.78 -21.90 35.32
CA PHE A 219 15.32 -21.95 35.37
C PHE A 219 14.68 -20.72 34.70
N LEU A 220 15.22 -19.53 34.92
CA LEU A 220 14.68 -18.27 34.40
C LEU A 220 15.06 -17.99 32.93
N ASN A 221 16.20 -18.51 32.46
CA ASN A 221 16.70 -18.28 31.10
C ASN A 221 15.66 -18.44 29.98
N PRO A 222 14.79 -19.49 29.95
CA PRO A 222 13.79 -19.61 28.90
C PRO A 222 12.74 -18.49 28.93
N VAL A 223 12.38 -18.00 30.11
CA VAL A 223 11.42 -16.90 30.29
C VAL A 223 12.06 -15.59 29.85
N GLU A 224 13.26 -15.30 30.35
CA GLU A 224 14.03 -14.10 29.99
C GLU A 224 14.30 -14.05 28.48
N TYR A 225 14.66 -15.18 27.87
CA TYR A 225 14.85 -15.27 26.41
C TYR A 225 13.57 -14.92 25.62
N LEU A 226 12.40 -15.34 26.09
CA LEU A 226 11.12 -14.99 25.43
C LEU A 226 10.83 -13.49 25.55
N ILE A 227 11.12 -12.90 26.70
CA ILE A 227 10.98 -11.46 26.96
C ILE A 227 11.91 -10.67 26.03
N GLU A 228 13.20 -11.01 25.99
CA GLU A 228 14.17 -10.36 25.10
C GLU A 228 13.79 -10.49 23.63
N LYS A 229 13.31 -11.66 23.22
CA LYS A 229 12.85 -11.89 21.85
C LYS A 229 11.64 -11.02 21.51
N PHE A 230 10.73 -10.82 22.45
CA PHE A 230 9.58 -9.93 22.29
C PHE A 230 10.02 -8.46 22.20
N LEU A 231 10.88 -8.00 23.11
CA LEU A 231 11.45 -6.65 23.09
C LEU A 231 12.17 -6.36 21.77
N LYS A 232 12.93 -7.33 21.26
CA LYS A 232 13.59 -7.21 19.95
C LYS A 232 12.59 -7.08 18.80
N ALA A 233 11.47 -7.81 18.85
CA ALA A 233 10.43 -7.67 17.83
C ALA A 233 9.76 -6.29 17.87
N MET A 234 9.56 -5.72 19.07
CA MET A 234 9.07 -4.34 19.20
C MET A 234 10.12 -3.30 18.77
N ASP A 235 11.41 -3.55 19.01
CA ASP A 235 12.49 -2.68 18.57
C ASP A 235 12.61 -2.62 17.03
N ASP A 236 12.34 -3.76 16.38
CA ASP A 236 12.30 -3.89 14.93
C ASP A 236 10.90 -3.57 14.34
N PHE A 237 9.98 -2.95 15.10
CA PHE A 237 8.57 -2.81 14.69
C PHE A 237 8.39 -2.08 13.35
N SER A 238 9.06 -0.94 13.13
CA SER A 238 9.02 -0.25 11.84
C SER A 238 9.54 -1.11 10.68
N ASP A 239 10.61 -1.88 10.92
CA ASP A 239 11.16 -2.81 9.92
C ASP A 239 10.25 -4.04 9.67
N LEU A 240 9.42 -4.44 10.63
CA LEU A 240 8.45 -5.54 10.47
C LEU A 240 7.36 -5.16 9.47
N PHE A 241 6.93 -3.91 9.49
CA PHE A 241 5.91 -3.35 8.60
C PHE A 241 6.54 -2.47 7.52
N SER A 242 7.69 -2.87 6.97
CA SER A 242 8.36 -2.11 5.91
C SER A 242 8.50 -2.91 4.62
N VAL A 243 8.27 -2.26 3.48
CA VAL A 243 8.43 -2.86 2.15
C VAL A 243 9.90 -3.06 1.74
N ASP A 244 10.84 -2.54 2.53
CA ASP A 244 12.28 -2.55 2.25
C ASP A 244 13.03 -3.64 3.01
N SER A 245 12.41 -4.20 4.05
CA SER A 245 13.06 -5.06 5.03
C SER A 245 12.34 -6.38 5.21
N LEU A 246 13.07 -7.49 4.99
CA LEU A 246 12.57 -8.83 5.28
C LEU A 246 13.05 -9.29 6.66
N LYS A 247 12.32 -8.93 7.72
CA LYS A 247 12.61 -9.37 9.11
C LYS A 247 11.99 -10.72 9.48
N THR A 248 10.98 -11.15 8.73
CA THR A 248 10.24 -12.39 8.99
C THR A 248 10.46 -13.41 7.87
N THR A 249 9.86 -14.61 8.02
CA THR A 249 9.87 -15.58 6.92
C THR A 249 9.10 -15.04 5.73
N ARG A 250 9.48 -15.42 4.51
CA ARG A 250 8.82 -14.95 3.27
C ARG A 250 7.30 -15.14 3.27
N LYS A 251 6.80 -16.22 3.87
CA LYS A 251 5.35 -16.48 4.04
C LYS A 251 4.67 -15.47 4.97
N LYS A 252 5.31 -15.10 6.09
CA LYS A 252 4.79 -14.09 7.02
C LYS A 252 4.86 -12.70 6.38
N TYR A 253 5.96 -12.41 5.68
CA TYR A 253 6.12 -11.16 4.96
C TYR A 253 5.05 -10.97 3.87
N ASN A 254 4.71 -12.03 3.12
CA ASN A 254 3.60 -12.00 2.17
C ASN A 254 2.30 -11.52 2.82
N ARG A 255 1.94 -12.10 3.99
CA ARG A 255 0.74 -11.72 4.75
C ARG A 255 0.76 -10.26 5.21
N ILE A 256 1.94 -9.71 5.51
CA ILE A 256 2.09 -8.30 5.89
C ILE A 256 1.85 -7.42 4.65
N LEU A 257 2.39 -7.78 3.49
CA LEU A 257 2.11 -7.08 2.23
C LEU A 257 0.62 -7.16 1.86
N ASP A 258 -0.04 -8.28 2.12
CA ASP A 258 -1.49 -8.44 1.90
C ASP A 258 -2.28 -7.48 2.78
N GLN A 259 -1.90 -7.36 4.06
CA GLN A 259 -2.50 -6.39 4.96
C GLN A 259 -2.28 -4.95 4.48
N MET A 260 -1.06 -4.61 4.04
CA MET A 260 -0.76 -3.28 3.48
C MET A 260 -1.59 -2.96 2.23
N LEU A 261 -1.79 -3.93 1.33
CA LEU A 261 -2.62 -3.76 0.14
C LEU A 261 -4.11 -3.66 0.51
N ALA A 262 -4.58 -4.48 1.45
CA ALA A 262 -5.96 -4.50 1.91
C ALA A 262 -6.37 -3.20 2.61
N MET A 263 -5.44 -2.48 3.25
CA MET A 263 -5.70 -1.12 3.78
C MET A 263 -6.25 -0.16 2.72
N TYR A 264 -5.90 -0.39 1.45
CA TYR A 264 -6.35 0.42 0.31
C TYR A 264 -7.36 -0.31 -0.59
N GLY A 265 -7.96 -1.40 -0.10
CA GLY A 265 -8.96 -2.18 -0.82
C GLY A 265 -8.40 -2.96 -2.02
N VAL A 266 -7.11 -3.29 -2.02
CA VAL A 266 -6.48 -4.07 -3.08
C VAL A 266 -6.28 -5.51 -2.64
N GLU A 267 -6.76 -6.43 -3.46
CA GLU A 267 -6.43 -7.86 -3.36
C GLU A 267 -5.49 -8.23 -4.51
N PHE A 268 -4.37 -8.88 -4.17
CA PHE A 268 -3.38 -9.28 -5.17
C PHE A 268 -3.70 -10.68 -5.68
N PRO A 269 -3.68 -10.95 -7.00
CA PRO A 269 -4.08 -12.25 -7.55
C PRO A 269 -2.96 -13.30 -7.40
N GLU A 270 -2.67 -13.72 -6.16
CA GLU A 270 -1.53 -14.59 -5.85
C GLU A 270 -1.59 -15.94 -6.56
N GLU A 271 -2.75 -16.60 -6.51
CA GLU A 271 -2.91 -17.93 -7.10
C GLU A 271 -2.69 -17.89 -8.61
N LEU A 272 -3.26 -16.89 -9.27
CA LEU A 272 -3.07 -16.65 -10.70
C LEU A 272 -1.60 -16.31 -11.00
N PHE A 273 -0.96 -15.40 -10.24
CA PHE A 273 0.44 -15.05 -10.43
C PHE A 273 1.35 -16.29 -10.36
N LEU A 274 1.15 -17.13 -9.34
CA LEU A 274 1.93 -18.35 -9.15
C LEU A 274 1.65 -19.38 -10.25
N LYS A 275 0.42 -19.50 -10.73
CA LYS A 275 0.05 -20.35 -11.88
C LYS A 275 0.73 -19.90 -13.16
N ILE A 276 0.80 -18.59 -13.41
CA ILE A 276 1.49 -18.01 -14.58
C ILE A 276 3.00 -18.31 -14.52
N HIS A 277 3.59 -18.27 -13.32
CA HIS A 277 5.03 -18.38 -13.10
C HIS A 277 5.46 -19.77 -12.63
N GLU A 278 4.60 -20.79 -12.75
CA GLU A 278 4.82 -22.14 -12.19
C GLU A 278 6.15 -22.77 -12.65
N ARG A 279 6.54 -22.52 -13.91
CA ARG A 279 7.81 -23.00 -14.50
C ARG A 279 9.06 -22.53 -13.75
N GLN A 280 8.98 -21.44 -13.00
CA GLN A 280 10.09 -20.91 -12.21
C GLN A 280 10.23 -21.56 -10.81
N GLY A 281 9.26 -22.37 -10.39
CA GLY A 281 9.26 -23.05 -9.11
C GLY A 281 9.40 -22.09 -7.92
N ALA A 282 10.42 -22.28 -7.08
CA ALA A 282 10.63 -21.48 -5.88
C ALA A 282 10.94 -19.99 -6.15
N LEU A 283 11.40 -19.65 -7.36
CA LEU A 283 11.67 -18.26 -7.73
C LEU A 283 10.37 -17.46 -7.93
N ALA A 284 9.29 -18.09 -8.39
CA ALA A 284 8.00 -17.45 -8.62
C ALA A 284 7.47 -16.74 -7.35
N PHE A 285 7.63 -17.39 -6.19
CA PHE A 285 7.21 -16.79 -4.92
C PHE A 285 8.06 -15.57 -4.53
N VAL A 286 9.34 -15.54 -4.92
CA VAL A 286 10.20 -14.36 -4.69
C VAL A 286 9.81 -13.22 -5.63
N GLU A 287 9.48 -13.54 -6.88
CA GLU A 287 8.99 -12.56 -7.85
C GLU A 287 7.63 -11.97 -7.45
N LEU A 288 6.72 -12.79 -6.91
CA LEU A 288 5.45 -12.35 -6.33
C LEU A 288 5.68 -11.28 -5.24
N LEU A 289 6.59 -11.53 -4.29
CA LEU A 289 6.89 -10.58 -3.22
C LEU A 289 7.47 -9.28 -3.77
N ARG A 290 8.35 -9.35 -4.76
CA ARG A 290 8.90 -8.16 -5.44
C ARG A 290 7.81 -7.39 -6.18
N ALA A 291 6.90 -8.09 -6.84
CA ALA A 291 5.78 -7.50 -7.56
C ALA A 291 4.84 -6.77 -6.60
N LYS A 292 4.50 -7.38 -5.45
CA LYS A 292 3.71 -6.75 -4.39
C LYS A 292 4.40 -5.51 -3.81
N VAL A 293 5.68 -5.60 -3.43
CA VAL A 293 6.46 -4.44 -2.95
C VAL A 293 6.44 -3.31 -3.97
N LYS A 294 6.65 -3.62 -5.25
CA LYS A 294 6.59 -2.64 -6.34
C LYS A 294 5.19 -2.06 -6.46
N TYR A 295 4.15 -2.89 -6.41
CA TYR A 295 2.76 -2.45 -6.51
C TYR A 295 2.40 -1.48 -5.39
N VAL A 296 2.71 -1.84 -4.13
CA VAL A 296 2.52 -0.98 -2.96
C VAL A 296 3.20 0.37 -3.20
N ARG A 297 4.50 0.40 -3.52
CA ARG A 297 5.22 1.66 -3.76
C ARG A 297 4.60 2.56 -4.85
N PHE A 298 3.95 1.98 -5.87
CA PHE A 298 3.30 2.73 -6.94
C PHE A 298 1.78 2.90 -6.73
N LEU A 299 1.21 2.38 -5.65
CA LEU A 299 -0.23 2.26 -5.44
C LEU A 299 -0.98 3.59 -5.60
N PRO A 300 -0.52 4.73 -5.02
CA PRO A 300 -1.22 6.01 -5.19
C PRO A 300 -1.37 6.38 -6.67
N ALA A 301 -0.29 6.30 -7.45
CA ALA A 301 -0.31 6.62 -8.87
C ALA A 301 -1.17 5.62 -9.69
N LEU A 302 -1.15 4.33 -9.34
CA LEU A 302 -1.92 3.29 -10.03
C LEU A 302 -3.43 3.39 -9.75
N HIS A 303 -3.81 3.82 -8.55
CA HIS A 303 -5.22 4.03 -8.18
C HIS A 303 -5.78 5.28 -8.82
N MET A 304 -4.99 6.34 -8.83
CA MET A 304 -5.36 7.59 -9.47
C MET A 304 -5.50 7.43 -10.98
N ARG A 305 -4.47 6.92 -11.66
CA ARG A 305 -4.40 6.91 -13.12
C ARG A 305 -4.81 5.54 -13.66
N ARG A 306 -6.06 5.43 -14.12
CA ARG A 306 -6.67 4.16 -14.51
C ARG A 306 -6.63 3.85 -16.01
N CYS A 307 -5.80 4.56 -16.80
CA CYS A 307 -5.72 4.38 -18.25
C CYS A 307 -4.28 4.22 -18.75
N GLY A 308 -4.16 3.88 -20.05
CA GLY A 308 -2.92 3.94 -20.82
C GLY A 308 -1.75 3.24 -20.14
N LYS A 309 -0.65 3.99 -19.93
CA LYS A 309 0.59 3.45 -19.34
C LYS A 309 0.41 2.91 -17.92
N TYR A 310 -0.50 3.49 -17.13
CA TYR A 310 -0.68 3.09 -15.73
C TYR A 310 -1.55 1.86 -15.58
N PHE A 311 -2.61 1.75 -16.37
CA PHE A 311 -3.40 0.53 -16.43
C PHE A 311 -2.57 -0.65 -16.94
N LYS A 312 -1.78 -0.43 -18.00
CA LYS A 312 -0.76 -1.40 -18.45
C LYS A 312 0.17 -1.80 -17.29
N LYS A 313 0.79 -0.83 -16.61
CA LYS A 313 1.73 -1.08 -15.51
C LYS A 313 1.08 -1.81 -14.34
N ARG A 314 -0.19 -1.55 -14.04
CA ARG A 314 -1.00 -2.26 -13.05
C ARG A 314 -1.09 -3.75 -13.39
N LEU A 315 -1.51 -4.08 -14.61
CA LEU A 315 -1.61 -5.46 -15.07
C LEU A 315 -0.25 -6.18 -15.08
N GLU A 316 0.80 -5.51 -15.60
CA GLU A 316 2.15 -6.09 -15.61
C GLU A 316 2.67 -6.40 -14.20
N MET A 317 2.38 -5.55 -13.21
CA MET A 317 2.74 -5.82 -11.83
C MET A 317 1.90 -6.92 -11.19
N MET A 318 0.57 -6.88 -11.36
CA MET A 318 -0.34 -7.86 -10.73
C MET A 318 -0.19 -9.26 -11.29
N LEU A 319 0.13 -9.38 -12.58
CA LEU A 319 0.24 -10.67 -13.26
C LEU A 319 1.68 -11.12 -13.48
N GLY A 320 2.68 -10.22 -13.43
CA GLY A 320 4.08 -10.53 -13.70
C GLY A 320 4.41 -10.75 -15.18
N ILE A 321 3.52 -10.33 -16.09
CA ILE A 321 3.67 -10.52 -17.54
C ILE A 321 3.97 -9.22 -18.26
N THR A 322 4.33 -9.30 -19.54
CA THR A 322 4.48 -8.12 -20.41
C THR A 322 3.17 -7.84 -21.15
N VAL A 323 2.67 -6.61 -21.05
CA VAL A 323 1.45 -6.17 -21.74
C VAL A 323 1.83 -5.12 -22.78
N HIS A 324 1.51 -5.32 -24.05
CA HIS A 324 2.05 -4.49 -25.12
C HIS A 324 1.21 -3.26 -25.41
N ILE A 325 -0.10 -3.44 -25.56
CA ILE A 325 -1.08 -2.39 -25.80
C ILE A 325 -2.24 -2.59 -24.84
N VAL A 326 -2.64 -1.49 -24.20
CA VAL A 326 -3.97 -1.36 -23.63
C VAL A 326 -4.52 -0.04 -24.10
N ASP A 327 -5.47 -0.07 -25.03
CA ASP A 327 -6.18 1.14 -25.44
C ASP A 327 -7.64 0.88 -25.76
N GLY A 328 -8.48 1.84 -25.39
CA GLY A 328 -9.92 1.84 -25.64
C GLY A 328 -10.25 2.66 -26.89
N ILE A 329 -10.83 2.05 -27.92
CA ILE A 329 -11.41 2.76 -29.06
C ILE A 329 -12.94 2.78 -28.88
N PHE A 330 -13.52 3.99 -28.89
CA PHE A 330 -14.97 4.16 -28.91
C PHE A 330 -15.50 3.99 -30.34
N LEU A 331 -16.44 3.07 -30.52
CA LEU A 331 -17.19 2.89 -31.76
C LEU A 331 -18.46 3.75 -31.72
N GLU A 332 -19.00 4.13 -32.88
CA GLU A 332 -20.17 5.03 -33.01
C GLU A 332 -21.44 4.51 -32.30
N ASN A 333 -21.49 3.23 -31.90
CA ASN A 333 -22.65 2.56 -31.30
C ASN A 333 -22.59 2.41 -29.76
N CYS A 334 -21.95 3.33 -29.04
CA CYS A 334 -21.93 3.43 -27.57
C CYS A 334 -21.27 2.28 -26.78
N PHE A 335 -20.58 1.34 -27.43
CA PHE A 335 -19.73 0.34 -26.75
C PHE A 335 -18.27 0.59 -27.10
N GLY A 336 -17.47 0.96 -26.09
CA GLY A 336 -16.03 1.07 -26.23
C GLY A 336 -15.37 -0.31 -26.19
N LYS A 337 -14.43 -0.58 -27.11
CA LYS A 337 -13.61 -1.80 -27.08
C LYS A 337 -12.23 -1.47 -26.52
N VAL A 338 -11.74 -2.26 -25.57
CA VAL A 338 -10.38 -2.15 -25.03
C VAL A 338 -9.53 -3.27 -25.59
N TYR A 339 -8.54 -2.94 -26.42
CA TYR A 339 -7.65 -3.93 -26.99
C TYR A 339 -6.51 -4.21 -26.03
N VAL A 340 -6.35 -5.47 -25.64
CA VAL A 340 -5.29 -5.93 -24.75
C VAL A 340 -4.41 -6.90 -25.51
N ALA A 341 -3.20 -6.45 -25.86
CA ALA A 341 -2.22 -7.26 -26.57
C ALA A 341 -1.24 -7.91 -25.59
N LEU A 342 -1.21 -9.24 -25.58
CA LEU A 342 -0.42 -10.07 -24.68
C LEU A 342 0.61 -10.87 -25.47
N GLY A 343 1.84 -10.91 -24.96
CA GLY A 343 2.95 -11.66 -25.57
C GLY A 343 3.11 -13.07 -25.02
N ASN A 344 4.01 -13.83 -25.61
CA ASN A 344 4.42 -15.18 -25.16
C ASN A 344 3.27 -16.19 -25.08
N ALA A 345 2.33 -16.15 -26.02
CA ALA A 345 1.14 -17.01 -26.03
C ALA A 345 1.46 -18.51 -25.85
N GLU A 346 2.54 -18.98 -26.48
CA GLU A 346 2.98 -20.38 -26.45
C GLU A 346 3.55 -20.82 -25.10
N SER A 347 3.92 -19.86 -24.24
CA SER A 347 4.46 -20.16 -22.91
C SER A 347 3.37 -20.51 -21.88
N TYR A 348 2.11 -20.24 -22.19
CA TYR A 348 0.98 -20.42 -21.28
C TYR A 348 0.03 -21.51 -21.77
N SER A 349 -0.51 -22.31 -20.86
CA SER A 349 -1.60 -23.23 -21.20
C SER A 349 -2.86 -22.43 -21.59
N GLU A 350 -3.80 -23.08 -22.28
CA GLU A 350 -5.09 -22.47 -22.61
C GLU A 350 -5.86 -22.03 -21.35
N GLU A 351 -5.86 -22.86 -20.32
CA GLU A 351 -6.50 -22.56 -19.03
C GLU A 351 -5.88 -21.33 -18.35
N THR A 352 -4.54 -21.21 -18.34
CA THR A 352 -3.86 -20.04 -17.76
C THR A 352 -4.15 -18.77 -18.56
N ARG A 353 -4.21 -18.86 -19.90
CA ARG A 353 -4.60 -17.72 -20.75
C ARG A 353 -6.03 -17.27 -20.45
N GLN A 354 -6.95 -18.21 -20.30
CA GLN A 354 -8.33 -17.89 -19.93
C GLN A 354 -8.41 -17.22 -18.55
N SER A 355 -7.70 -17.73 -17.53
CA SER A 355 -7.65 -17.08 -16.22
C SER A 355 -7.05 -15.66 -16.25
N ILE A 356 -6.07 -15.41 -17.13
CA ILE A 356 -5.53 -14.05 -17.36
C ILE A 356 -6.60 -13.14 -17.98
N GLU A 357 -7.32 -13.62 -19.00
CA GLU A 357 -8.38 -12.86 -19.66
C GLU A 357 -9.54 -12.54 -18.70
N ASP A 358 -9.94 -13.50 -17.87
CA ASP A 358 -10.99 -13.33 -16.87
C ASP A 358 -10.60 -12.28 -15.83
N PHE A 359 -9.38 -12.34 -15.30
CA PHE A 359 -8.85 -11.30 -14.39
C PHE A 359 -8.87 -9.91 -15.04
N ILE A 360 -8.42 -9.78 -16.29
CA ILE A 360 -8.41 -8.49 -16.99
C ILE A 360 -9.84 -7.99 -17.26
N ARG A 361 -10.81 -8.88 -17.52
CA ARG A 361 -12.22 -8.51 -17.66
C ARG A 361 -12.78 -7.90 -16.38
N GLU A 362 -12.41 -8.42 -15.21
CA GLU A 362 -12.84 -7.89 -13.91
C GLU A 362 -12.23 -6.51 -13.62
N GLU A 363 -11.01 -6.25 -14.10
CA GLU A 363 -10.32 -4.97 -13.93
C GLU A 363 -10.80 -3.88 -14.89
N VAL A 364 -11.41 -4.25 -16.02
CA VAL A 364 -11.95 -3.31 -17.02
C VAL A 364 -13.36 -2.86 -16.62
N PRO A 365 -13.70 -1.55 -16.73
CA PRO A 365 -15.05 -1.07 -16.47
C PRO A 365 -16.13 -1.83 -17.25
N ALA A 366 -17.24 -2.19 -16.59
CA ALA A 366 -18.28 -3.06 -17.15
C ALA A 366 -18.94 -2.56 -18.46
N HIS A 367 -18.83 -1.28 -18.78
CA HIS A 367 -19.35 -0.69 -20.03
C HIS A 367 -18.37 -0.83 -21.21
N LEU A 368 -17.15 -1.33 -20.97
CA LEU A 368 -16.12 -1.57 -21.98
C LEU A 368 -15.97 -3.06 -22.24
N ILE A 369 -15.76 -3.42 -23.50
CA ILE A 369 -15.57 -4.80 -23.93
C ILE A 369 -14.08 -5.03 -24.20
N PRO A 370 -13.38 -5.85 -23.39
CA PRO A 370 -11.99 -6.19 -23.69
C PRO A 370 -11.91 -7.16 -24.87
N VAL A 371 -10.96 -6.88 -25.78
CA VAL A 371 -10.60 -7.71 -26.92
C VAL A 371 -9.17 -8.17 -26.72
N PHE A 372 -8.98 -9.47 -26.53
CA PHE A 372 -7.68 -10.07 -26.25
C PHE A 372 -7.01 -10.54 -27.53
N ILE A 373 -5.74 -10.17 -27.69
CA ILE A 373 -4.93 -10.61 -28.83
C ILE A 373 -3.62 -11.16 -28.28
N TRP A 374 -3.38 -12.44 -28.57
CA TRP A 374 -2.21 -13.18 -28.11
C TRP A 374 -1.20 -13.32 -29.24
N PHE A 375 0.04 -12.88 -28.97
CA PHE A 375 1.14 -12.96 -29.91
C PHE A 375 2.14 -14.07 -29.52
N PRO A 376 2.66 -14.84 -30.49
CA PRO A 376 3.62 -15.92 -30.23
C PRO A 376 5.01 -15.42 -29.76
N GLU A 377 5.47 -14.27 -30.26
CA GLU A 377 6.73 -13.62 -29.84
C GLU A 377 6.50 -12.19 -29.31
N THR A 378 7.54 -11.59 -28.72
CA THR A 378 7.57 -10.18 -28.31
C THR A 378 7.27 -9.27 -29.50
N LEU A 379 6.13 -8.56 -29.47
CA LEU A 379 5.71 -7.60 -30.49
C LEU A 379 6.82 -6.56 -30.81
N PRO A 380 7.04 -6.19 -32.09
CA PRO A 380 7.79 -5.00 -32.44
C PRO A 380 6.99 -3.75 -32.07
N SER A 381 7.69 -2.66 -31.69
CA SER A 381 7.24 -1.34 -31.21
C SER A 381 5.72 -1.00 -31.20
N GLN A 382 5.23 -0.29 -30.18
CA GLN A 382 3.80 0.08 -30.00
C GLN A 382 3.09 0.59 -31.28
N ALA A 383 3.78 1.33 -32.15
CA ALA A 383 3.23 1.85 -33.40
C ALA A 383 2.90 0.78 -34.46
N SER A 384 3.69 -0.30 -34.56
CA SER A 384 3.43 -1.40 -35.50
C SER A 384 2.22 -2.23 -35.09
N ALA A 385 2.05 -2.46 -33.79
CA ALA A 385 0.92 -3.20 -33.25
C ALA A 385 -0.40 -2.43 -33.39
N PHE A 386 -0.40 -1.10 -33.19
CA PHE A 386 -1.60 -0.28 -33.42
C PHE A 386 -2.06 -0.27 -34.89
N ARG A 387 -1.13 -0.31 -35.85
CA ARG A 387 -1.46 -0.42 -37.29
C ARG A 387 -2.07 -1.79 -37.64
N LEU A 388 -1.61 -2.87 -36.99
CA LEU A 388 -2.20 -4.20 -37.17
C LEU A 388 -3.66 -4.23 -36.67
N LEU A 389 -3.95 -3.60 -35.53
CA LEU A 389 -5.31 -3.48 -34.98
C LEU A 389 -6.25 -2.67 -35.88
N GLN A 390 -5.76 -1.65 -36.58
CA GLN A 390 -6.56 -0.88 -37.55
C GLN A 390 -6.87 -1.67 -38.82
N ASN A 391 -5.97 -2.56 -39.26
CA ASN A 391 -6.15 -3.34 -40.48
C ASN A 391 -7.11 -4.53 -40.31
N GLU A 392 -7.31 -5.07 -39.10
CA GLU A 392 -8.31 -6.12 -38.83
C GLU A 392 -9.76 -5.59 -38.75
N HIS A 393 -9.96 -4.28 -38.89
CA HIS A 393 -11.26 -3.62 -38.85
C HIS A 393 -11.71 -3.02 -40.20
N HIS A 394 -11.12 -3.49 -41.31
CA HIS A 394 -11.65 -3.29 -42.65
C HIS A 394 -12.38 -4.50 -43.19
#